data_AF-A0A943QGQ6-F1
#
_entry.id   AF-A0A943QGQ6-F1
#
_cell.length_a   1.000
_cell.length_b   1.000
_cell.length_c   1.000
_cell.angle_alpha   90.00
_cell.angle_beta   90.00
_cell.angle_gamma   90.00
#
_symmetry.space_group_name_H-M   'P 1'
#
loop_
_entity.id
_entity.type
_entity.pdbx_description
1 polymer ?
#
loop_
_entity_poly.entity_id
_entity_poly.type
_entity_poly.pdbx_seq_one_letter_code
_entity_poly.pdbx_strand_id
1 'polypeptide(L)'
;MTLIELTEMGILSITGIISHAFRWLGWQIIWLLASLVDGVEGAVNKIYTLNSFFSSSEVNNFIDRYKPIIWSILAISLAVLGYKIIMNRKMDKQSIPTNLIFSLIVVIALPMLMVKMGDLTNLVVKDVKAGYTSSAKQIVKDNLYDLYALDQNDFNFKEKNNIPIDNIFDIHIDEAFKVDSKTKHEEIFKKKLDTLANGDMKETDLEKNWIMMDEDYYRYNIDFVSVIIGLATTGITLLCVGFKIARLIFELAFNKLFAMLFAFADIEDNKKIKAILKNIFSTFAVIMATAVLLKLYIIFVAWLNFTASSVDKGIGFTVTSLAKLILQIGASFAVIDGPNIIERILGIDAGLKSGLNTMLGTYGAMKALGSGTKSMISGTKGFAKATGGAVDSAIKGGAVGAGAMNGLFKNKTSSSGTNDNETENKSS
;
A
#
# COMPACT_ATOMS: atom_id res chain seq x y z
N MET A 1 14.64 -3.38 -35.28
CA MET A 1 15.04 -2.41 -34.23
C MET A 1 16.48 -2.01 -34.50
N THR A 2 16.82 -0.73 -34.42
CA THR A 2 18.16 -0.22 -34.80
C THR A 2 19.01 0.14 -33.57
N LEU A 3 20.32 0.32 -33.76
CA LEU A 3 21.24 0.80 -32.72
C LEU A 3 20.79 2.15 -32.14
N ILE A 4 20.36 3.08 -33.00
CA ILE A 4 19.84 4.40 -32.62
C ILE A 4 18.61 4.26 -31.74
N GLU A 5 17.61 3.50 -32.18
CA GLU A 5 16.38 3.28 -31.40
C GLU A 5 16.69 2.72 -30.00
N LEU A 6 17.52 1.68 -29.91
CA LEU A 6 17.84 1.03 -28.63
C LEU A 6 18.66 1.92 -27.68
N THR A 7 19.51 2.78 -28.25
CA THR A 7 20.33 3.74 -27.48
C THR A 7 19.46 4.89 -26.98
N GLU A 8 18.58 5.44 -27.82
CA GLU A 8 17.62 6.49 -27.41
C GLU A 8 16.64 5.97 -26.35
N MET A 9 16.24 4.71 -26.45
CA MET A 9 15.45 4.02 -25.43
C MET A 9 16.26 3.68 -24.17
N GLY A 10 17.56 3.97 -24.09
CA GLY A 10 18.40 3.70 -22.93
C GLY A 10 18.59 2.22 -22.58
N ILE A 11 18.21 1.30 -23.49
CA ILE A 11 18.36 -0.15 -23.29
C ILE A 11 19.83 -0.57 -23.44
N LEU A 12 20.56 0.14 -24.29
CA LEU A 12 21.99 -0.03 -24.48
C LEU A 12 22.75 0.94 -23.56
N SER A 13 23.44 0.39 -22.56
CA SER A 13 24.29 1.13 -21.64
C SER A 13 25.71 0.58 -21.69
N ILE A 14 26.68 1.43 -21.97
CA ILE A 14 28.09 1.05 -22.13
C ILE A 14 28.73 0.86 -20.74
N THR A 15 29.56 -0.17 -20.62
CA THR A 15 30.39 -0.46 -19.44
C THR A 15 31.33 0.69 -19.14
N GLY A 16 31.60 0.89 -17.86
CA GLY A 16 32.49 1.96 -17.41
C GLY A 16 32.61 1.95 -15.90
N ILE A 17 33.75 2.42 -15.38
CA ILE A 17 34.07 2.32 -13.95
C ILE A 17 33.00 3.02 -13.07
N ILE A 18 32.57 4.21 -13.50
CA ILE A 18 31.53 4.98 -12.78
C ILE A 18 30.17 4.30 -12.91
N SER A 19 29.80 3.83 -14.11
CA SER A 19 28.51 3.15 -14.33
C SER A 19 28.44 1.83 -13.56
N HIS A 20 29.55 1.08 -13.46
CA HIS A 20 29.65 -0.13 -12.64
C HIS A 20 29.36 0.16 -11.17
N ALA A 21 29.98 1.20 -10.61
CA ALA A 21 29.79 1.59 -9.22
C ALA A 21 28.33 1.97 -8.93
N PHE A 22 27.70 2.79 -9.78
CA PHE A 22 26.30 3.18 -9.62
C PHE A 22 25.32 2.02 -9.81
N ARG A 23 25.58 1.12 -10.75
CA ARG A 23 24.74 -0.06 -10.99
C ARG A 23 24.81 -1.04 -9.84
N TRP A 24 26.02 -1.30 -9.32
CA TRP A 24 26.21 -2.08 -8.12
C TRP A 24 25.45 -1.47 -6.93
N LEU A 25 25.64 -0.16 -6.67
CA LEU A 25 24.96 0.54 -5.57
C LEU A 25 23.44 0.51 -5.73
N GLY A 26 22.94 0.83 -6.93
CA GLY A 26 21.51 0.82 -7.25
C GLY A 26 20.89 -0.56 -7.05
N TRP A 27 21.61 -1.61 -7.45
CA TRP A 27 21.16 -2.99 -7.25
C TRP A 27 21.12 -3.40 -5.78
N GLN A 28 22.11 -2.98 -4.98
CA GLN A 28 22.09 -3.19 -3.52
C GLN A 28 20.87 -2.51 -2.87
N ILE A 29 20.52 -1.29 -3.31
CA ILE A 29 19.33 -0.58 -2.83
C ILE A 29 18.05 -1.33 -3.21
N ILE A 30 17.93 -1.78 -4.46
CA ILE A 30 16.77 -2.58 -4.92
C ILE A 30 16.65 -3.86 -4.11
N TRP A 31 17.74 -4.61 -3.93
CA TRP A 31 17.77 -5.84 -3.14
C TRP A 31 17.34 -5.61 -1.69
N LEU A 32 17.86 -4.55 -1.05
CA LEU A 32 17.48 -4.18 0.31
C LEU A 32 15.99 -3.83 0.42
N LEU A 33 15.50 -2.98 -0.49
CA LEU A 33 14.08 -2.59 -0.51
C LEU A 33 13.17 -3.79 -0.79
N ALA A 34 13.54 -4.65 -1.74
CA ALA A 34 12.76 -5.85 -2.04
C ALA A 34 12.72 -6.81 -0.86
N SER A 35 13.84 -7.00 -0.16
CA SER A 35 13.89 -7.80 1.07
C SER A 35 13.04 -7.20 2.19
N LEU A 36 13.00 -5.87 2.32
CA LEU A 36 12.10 -5.20 3.27
C LEU A 36 10.63 -5.40 2.89
N VAL A 37 10.28 -5.26 1.60
CA VAL A 37 8.92 -5.49 1.10
C VAL A 37 8.48 -6.93 1.37
N ASP A 38 9.31 -7.92 1.04
CA ASP A 38 9.04 -9.34 1.30
C ASP A 38 8.90 -9.60 2.81
N GLY A 39 9.75 -8.99 3.63
CA GLY A 39 9.67 -9.07 5.09
C GLY A 39 8.37 -8.49 5.65
N VAL A 40 7.93 -7.33 5.15
CA VAL A 40 6.66 -6.70 5.53
C VAL A 40 5.48 -7.51 5.01
N GLU A 41 5.50 -8.01 3.78
CA GLU A 41 4.47 -8.89 3.22
C GLU A 41 4.33 -10.16 4.08
N GLY A 42 5.46 -10.78 4.47
CA GLY A 42 5.50 -11.88 5.43
C GLY A 42 4.92 -11.53 6.79
N ALA A 43 5.20 -10.32 7.31
CA ALA A 43 4.63 -9.84 8.56
C ALA A 43 3.11 -9.62 8.46
N VAL A 44 2.60 -8.99 7.40
CA VAL A 44 1.17 -8.84 7.10
C VAL A 44 0.50 -10.21 7.05
N ASN A 45 1.15 -11.17 6.38
CA ASN A 45 0.66 -12.53 6.28
C ASN A 45 0.53 -13.21 7.65
N LYS A 46 1.51 -13.04 8.53
CA LYS A 46 1.44 -13.52 9.91
C LYS A 46 0.37 -12.79 10.71
N ILE A 47 0.21 -11.48 10.56
CA ILE A 47 -0.84 -10.70 11.24
C ILE A 47 -2.22 -11.28 10.90
N TYR A 48 -2.49 -11.62 9.63
CA TYR A 48 -3.75 -12.27 9.26
C TYR A 48 -3.99 -13.61 9.98
N THR A 49 -2.95 -14.39 10.27
CA THR A 49 -3.10 -15.64 11.04
C THR A 49 -3.51 -15.41 12.50
N LEU A 50 -3.26 -14.20 13.02
CA LEU A 50 -3.64 -13.78 14.37
C LEU A 50 -5.09 -13.29 14.44
N ASN A 51 -5.87 -13.37 13.36
CA ASN A 51 -7.25 -12.89 13.33
C ASN A 51 -8.16 -13.59 14.37
N SER A 52 -7.78 -14.76 14.87
CA SER A 52 -8.44 -15.47 15.97
C SER A 52 -8.07 -14.97 17.38
N PHE A 53 -7.36 -13.85 17.52
CA PHE A 53 -6.98 -13.30 18.83
C PHE A 53 -8.16 -13.13 19.79
N PHE A 54 -9.34 -12.73 19.29
CA PHE A 54 -10.56 -12.57 20.09
C PHE A 54 -11.06 -13.89 20.73
N SER A 55 -10.64 -15.05 20.23
CA SER A 55 -10.96 -16.38 20.76
C SER A 55 -9.78 -17.06 21.46
N SER A 56 -8.66 -16.35 21.64
CA SER A 56 -7.51 -16.83 22.40
C SER A 56 -7.85 -17.17 23.85
N SER A 57 -7.03 -18.04 24.45
CA SER A 57 -7.19 -18.45 25.85
C SER A 57 -7.07 -17.27 26.81
N GLU A 58 -6.18 -16.33 26.48
CA GLU A 58 -5.85 -15.12 27.22
C GLU A 58 -7.05 -14.17 27.25
N VAL A 59 -7.69 -13.94 26.10
CA VAL A 59 -8.88 -13.11 26.01
C VAL A 59 -10.06 -13.76 26.74
N ASN A 60 -10.26 -15.06 26.58
CA ASN A 60 -11.35 -15.77 27.27
C ASN A 60 -11.14 -15.80 28.80
N ASN A 61 -9.92 -16.06 29.28
CA ASN A 61 -9.58 -16.02 30.71
C ASN A 61 -9.77 -14.61 31.30
N PHE A 62 -9.42 -13.58 30.53
CA PHE A 62 -9.71 -12.20 30.91
C PHE A 62 -11.22 -11.99 31.04
N ILE A 63 -12.02 -12.34 30.03
CA ILE A 63 -13.49 -12.24 30.09
C ILE A 63 -14.04 -12.99 31.30
N ASP A 64 -13.55 -14.20 31.56
CA ASP A 64 -14.00 -15.06 32.64
C ASP A 64 -13.77 -14.43 34.02
N ARG A 65 -12.65 -13.75 34.22
CA ARG A 65 -12.36 -12.98 35.44
C ARG A 65 -13.37 -11.86 35.68
N TYR A 66 -13.91 -11.26 34.61
CA TYR A 66 -14.88 -10.15 34.69
C TYR A 66 -16.33 -10.62 34.63
N LYS A 67 -16.62 -11.93 34.54
CA LYS A 67 -17.98 -12.49 34.62
C LYS A 67 -18.79 -11.98 35.82
N PRO A 68 -18.24 -11.86 37.05
CA PRO A 68 -19.00 -11.32 38.18
C PRO A 68 -19.54 -9.90 37.92
N ILE A 69 -18.80 -9.07 37.20
CA ILE A 69 -19.21 -7.72 36.82
C ILE A 69 -20.35 -7.78 35.79
N ILE A 70 -20.26 -8.67 34.80
CA ILE A 70 -21.32 -8.90 33.81
C ILE A 70 -22.64 -9.29 34.50
N TRP A 71 -22.59 -10.24 35.45
CA TRP A 71 -23.77 -10.66 36.22
C TRP A 71 -24.31 -9.54 37.12
N SER A 72 -23.42 -8.71 37.67
CA SER A 72 -23.83 -7.54 38.45
C SER A 72 -24.57 -6.51 37.60
N ILE A 73 -24.08 -6.25 36.38
CA ILE A 73 -24.76 -5.39 35.40
C ILE A 73 -26.14 -5.96 35.05
N LEU A 74 -26.25 -7.28 34.82
CA LEU A 74 -27.55 -7.91 34.58
C LEU A 74 -28.52 -7.71 35.75
N ALA A 75 -28.08 -7.95 36.99
CA ALA A 75 -28.92 -7.77 38.18
C ALA A 75 -29.42 -6.33 38.30
N ILE A 76 -28.54 -5.34 38.08
CA ILE A 76 -28.89 -3.91 38.08
C ILE A 76 -29.88 -3.59 36.95
N SER A 77 -29.62 -4.07 35.73
CA SER A 77 -30.51 -3.88 34.59
C SER A 77 -31.91 -4.43 34.86
N LEU A 78 -32.01 -5.64 35.44
CA LEU A 78 -33.30 -6.23 35.81
C LEU A 78 -34.00 -5.44 36.91
N ALA A 79 -33.28 -4.94 37.92
CA ALA A 79 -33.85 -4.10 38.97
C ALA A 79 -34.41 -2.77 38.41
N VAL A 80 -33.64 -2.11 37.54
CA VAL A 80 -34.07 -0.87 36.86
C VAL A 80 -35.29 -1.14 35.98
N LEU A 81 -35.27 -2.23 35.22
CA LEU A 81 -36.38 -2.63 34.35
C LEU A 81 -37.64 -2.91 35.16
N GLY A 82 -37.52 -3.69 36.25
CA GLY A 82 -38.61 -3.98 37.18
C GLY A 82 -39.20 -2.71 37.81
N TYR A 83 -38.35 -1.81 38.30
CA TYR A 83 -38.78 -0.51 38.84
C TYR A 83 -39.56 0.32 37.81
N LYS A 84 -39.08 0.42 36.56
CA LYS A 84 -39.77 1.19 35.51
C LYS A 84 -41.12 0.57 35.11
N ILE A 85 -41.24 -0.77 35.10
CA ILE A 85 -42.50 -1.47 34.83
C ILE A 85 -43.55 -1.14 35.89
N ILE A 86 -43.16 -1.17 37.17
CA ILE A 86 -44.03 -0.86 38.32
C ILE A 86 -44.49 0.61 38.26
N MET A 87 -43.57 1.53 37.97
CA MET A 87 -43.86 2.97 37.95
C MET A 87 -44.62 3.44 36.70
N ASN A 88 -45.09 2.50 35.87
CA ASN A 88 -45.87 2.72 34.65
C ASN A 88 -45.32 3.83 33.74
N ARG A 89 -43.99 3.95 33.67
CA ARG A 89 -43.35 4.91 32.76
C ARG A 89 -43.70 4.53 31.31
N LYS A 90 -43.81 5.52 30.41
CA LYS A 90 -44.08 5.34 28.97
C LYS A 90 -42.97 4.51 28.31
N MET A 91 -43.03 3.20 28.52
CA MET A 91 -42.15 2.20 27.97
C MET A 91 -42.97 1.23 27.16
N ASP A 92 -42.40 0.78 26.07
CA ASP A 92 -42.95 -0.33 25.32
C ASP A 92 -42.71 -1.64 26.08
N LYS A 93 -43.67 -2.00 26.93
CA LYS A 93 -43.60 -3.21 27.77
C LYS A 93 -43.59 -4.50 26.93
N GLN A 94 -44.03 -4.46 25.68
CA GLN A 94 -44.11 -5.63 24.80
C GLN A 94 -42.74 -6.03 24.21
N SER A 95 -41.82 -5.08 24.03
CA SER A 95 -40.48 -5.38 23.50
C SER A 95 -39.49 -5.89 24.54
N ILE A 96 -39.80 -5.78 25.83
CA ILE A 96 -38.92 -6.18 26.94
C ILE A 96 -38.53 -7.68 26.89
N PRO A 97 -39.48 -8.65 26.80
CA PRO A 97 -39.11 -10.07 26.76
C PRO A 97 -38.28 -10.42 25.52
N THR A 98 -38.64 -9.86 24.37
CA THR A 98 -37.90 -10.05 23.11
C THR A 98 -36.48 -9.51 23.21
N ASN A 99 -36.31 -8.36 23.87
CA ASN A 99 -35.00 -7.77 24.04
C ASN A 99 -34.12 -8.57 25.01
N LEU A 100 -34.67 -9.11 26.09
CA LEU A 100 -33.98 -10.03 27.00
C LEU A 100 -33.52 -11.29 26.27
N ILE A 101 -34.40 -11.90 25.46
CA ILE A 101 -34.06 -13.09 24.66
C ILE A 101 -32.94 -12.76 23.67
N PHE A 102 -33.03 -11.62 22.97
CA PHE A 102 -31.98 -11.17 22.06
C PHE A 102 -30.63 -11.04 22.78
N SER A 103 -30.59 -10.40 23.95
CA SER A 103 -29.37 -10.26 24.74
C SER A 103 -28.78 -11.61 25.18
N LEU A 104 -29.61 -12.56 25.61
CA LEU A 104 -29.18 -13.92 25.95
C LEU A 104 -28.60 -14.65 24.73
N ILE A 105 -29.27 -14.55 23.58
CA ILE A 105 -28.78 -15.11 22.31
C ILE A 105 -27.43 -14.50 21.97
N VAL A 106 -27.25 -13.19 22.11
CA VAL A 106 -25.98 -12.52 21.80
C VAL A 106 -24.85 -13.07 22.68
N VAL A 107 -25.04 -13.20 23.99
CA VAL A 107 -23.99 -13.71 24.88
C VAL A 107 -23.58 -15.15 24.54
N ILE A 108 -24.54 -15.99 24.11
CA ILE A 108 -24.29 -17.40 23.78
C ILE A 108 -23.72 -17.56 22.35
N ALA A 109 -24.36 -16.91 21.37
CA ALA A 109 -24.10 -17.15 19.95
C ALA A 109 -22.98 -16.27 19.37
N LEU A 110 -22.77 -15.06 19.89
CA LEU A 110 -21.76 -14.15 19.34
C LEU A 110 -20.34 -14.74 19.34
N PRO A 111 -19.85 -15.39 20.42
CA PRO A 111 -18.53 -16.00 20.38
C PRO A 111 -18.39 -17.03 19.25
N MET A 112 -19.42 -17.85 19.04
CA MET A 112 -19.44 -18.86 17.97
C MET A 112 -19.46 -18.20 16.59
N LEU A 113 -20.29 -17.18 16.39
CA LEU A 113 -20.36 -16.43 15.14
C LEU A 113 -19.03 -15.77 14.80
N MET A 114 -18.37 -15.14 15.78
CA MET A 114 -17.05 -14.53 15.58
C MET A 114 -16.01 -15.56 15.16
N VAL A 115 -15.99 -16.76 15.76
CA VAL A 115 -15.08 -17.85 15.33
C VAL A 115 -15.33 -18.22 13.88
N LYS A 116 -16.59 -18.42 13.47
CA LYS A 116 -16.93 -18.74 12.08
C LYS A 116 -16.56 -17.63 11.09
N MET A 117 -16.73 -16.36 11.48
CA MET A 117 -16.27 -15.22 10.68
C MET A 117 -14.74 -15.14 10.58
N GLY A 118 -14.04 -15.52 11.65
CA GLY A 118 -12.59 -15.69 11.66
C GLY A 118 -12.13 -16.76 10.68
N ASP A 119 -12.77 -17.93 10.68
CA ASP A 119 -12.51 -19.02 9.75
C ASP A 119 -12.77 -18.59 8.29
N LEU A 120 -13.90 -17.93 8.03
CA LEU A 120 -14.23 -17.38 6.71
C LEU A 120 -13.17 -16.38 6.25
N THR A 121 -12.71 -15.50 7.14
CA THR A 121 -11.65 -14.53 6.84
C THR A 121 -10.36 -15.25 6.47
N ASN A 122 -9.98 -16.31 7.20
CA ASN A 122 -8.80 -17.11 6.89
C ASN A 122 -8.91 -17.80 5.53
N LEU A 123 -10.10 -18.30 5.16
CA LEU A 123 -10.36 -18.88 3.84
C LEU A 123 -10.15 -17.86 2.73
N VAL A 124 -10.76 -16.67 2.85
CA VAL A 124 -10.60 -15.56 1.89
C VAL A 124 -9.13 -15.19 1.76
N VAL A 125 -8.43 -14.99 2.87
CA VAL A 125 -7.01 -14.63 2.89
C VAL A 125 -6.15 -15.70 2.22
N LYS A 126 -6.44 -16.99 2.44
CA LYS A 126 -5.71 -18.11 1.83
C LYS A 126 -5.92 -18.18 0.32
N ASP A 127 -7.16 -18.08 -0.13
CA ASP A 127 -7.54 -18.14 -1.54
C ASP A 127 -6.88 -17.01 -2.33
N VAL A 128 -6.97 -15.80 -1.80
CA VAL A 128 -6.38 -14.60 -2.37
C VAL A 128 -4.84 -14.70 -2.50
N LYS A 129 -4.17 -15.46 -1.63
CA LYS A 129 -2.72 -15.68 -1.67
C LYS A 129 -2.25 -16.73 -2.68
N ALA A 130 -3.09 -17.66 -3.10
CA ALA A 130 -2.68 -18.91 -3.77
C ALA A 130 -2.10 -18.78 -5.21
N GLY A 131 -1.56 -17.62 -5.61
CA GLY A 131 -1.07 -17.42 -6.98
C GLY A 131 -0.01 -16.34 -7.20
N TYR A 132 0.55 -15.72 -6.16
CA TYR A 132 1.71 -14.80 -6.30
C TYR A 132 2.66 -14.99 -5.11
N THR A 133 3.95 -15.18 -5.38
CA THR A 133 4.96 -15.59 -4.38
C THR A 133 5.82 -14.46 -3.83
N SER A 134 5.83 -13.27 -4.46
CA SER A 134 6.43 -12.04 -3.90
C SER A 134 6.07 -10.84 -4.76
N SER A 135 5.48 -9.81 -4.17
CA SER A 135 5.20 -8.54 -4.87
C SER A 135 6.49 -7.81 -5.28
N ALA A 136 7.54 -7.91 -4.47
CA ALA A 136 8.81 -7.22 -4.71
C ALA A 136 9.59 -7.80 -5.89
N LYS A 137 9.77 -9.13 -5.92
CA LYS A 137 10.51 -9.82 -7.00
C LYS A 137 9.83 -9.60 -8.35
N GLN A 138 8.50 -9.56 -8.37
CA GLN A 138 7.73 -9.31 -9.59
C GLN A 138 7.97 -7.89 -10.14
N ILE A 139 7.98 -6.87 -9.26
CA ILE A 139 8.28 -5.48 -9.68
C ILE A 139 9.66 -5.40 -10.33
N VAL A 140 10.68 -6.06 -9.76
CA VAL A 140 12.03 -6.07 -10.33
C VAL A 140 12.05 -6.81 -11.67
N LYS A 141 11.46 -8.00 -11.73
CA LYS A 141 11.40 -8.82 -12.95
C LYS A 141 10.71 -8.09 -14.11
N ASP A 142 9.59 -7.44 -13.87
CA ASP A 142 8.80 -6.76 -14.91
C ASP A 142 9.54 -5.53 -15.50
N ASN A 143 10.52 -4.99 -14.76
CA ASN A 143 11.32 -3.83 -15.14
C ASN A 143 12.74 -4.18 -15.61
N LEU A 144 13.14 -5.45 -15.54
CA LEU A 144 14.46 -5.91 -15.96
C LEU A 144 14.47 -6.29 -17.45
N TYR A 145 15.41 -5.70 -18.19
CA TYR A 145 15.71 -6.01 -19.59
C TYR A 145 16.95 -6.92 -19.63
N ASP A 146 16.86 -8.08 -20.28
CA ASP A 146 18.00 -8.97 -20.56
C ASP A 146 18.29 -8.91 -22.06
N LEU A 147 19.46 -8.38 -22.43
CA LEU A 147 19.86 -8.23 -23.83
C LEU A 147 19.92 -9.57 -24.57
N TYR A 148 20.29 -10.68 -23.92
CA TYR A 148 20.25 -11.98 -24.60
C TYR A 148 18.81 -12.39 -24.90
N ALA A 149 17.88 -12.19 -23.97
CA ALA A 149 16.47 -12.52 -24.20
C ALA A 149 15.86 -11.65 -25.32
N LEU A 150 16.19 -10.35 -25.31
CA LEU A 150 15.71 -9.39 -26.31
C LEU A 150 16.30 -9.63 -27.69
N ASP A 151 17.59 -9.95 -27.79
CA ASP A 151 18.21 -10.31 -29.07
C ASP A 151 17.55 -11.55 -29.67
N GLN A 152 17.28 -12.58 -28.86
CA GLN A 152 16.66 -13.82 -29.33
C GLN A 152 15.19 -13.65 -29.74
N ASN A 153 14.47 -12.68 -29.21
CA ASN A 153 13.05 -12.45 -29.50
C ASN A 153 12.79 -11.25 -30.43
N ASP A 154 13.83 -10.81 -31.15
CA ASP A 154 13.75 -9.71 -32.13
C ASP A 154 13.29 -8.38 -31.47
N PHE A 155 13.76 -8.14 -30.25
CA PHE A 155 13.48 -6.98 -29.40
C PHE A 155 12.00 -6.79 -29.07
N ASN A 156 11.31 -7.89 -28.76
CA ASN A 156 9.95 -7.87 -28.27
C ASN A 156 9.89 -7.56 -26.76
N PHE A 157 9.60 -6.30 -26.42
CA PHE A 157 9.53 -5.82 -25.03
C PHE A 157 8.35 -6.33 -24.19
N LYS A 158 7.48 -7.18 -24.75
CA LYS A 158 6.48 -7.90 -23.93
C LYS A 158 7.15 -8.96 -23.07
N GLU A 159 8.25 -9.55 -23.54
CA GLU A 159 9.03 -10.58 -22.86
C GLU A 159 10.47 -10.08 -22.70
N LYS A 160 10.71 -9.27 -21.66
CA LYS A 160 11.98 -8.57 -21.47
C LYS A 160 13.11 -9.45 -20.96
N ASN A 161 12.78 -10.55 -20.29
CA ASN A 161 13.71 -11.50 -19.70
C ASN A 161 13.02 -12.86 -19.50
N ASN A 162 13.83 -13.93 -19.47
CA ASN A 162 13.37 -15.30 -19.21
C ASN A 162 13.79 -15.81 -17.82
N ILE A 163 14.07 -14.89 -16.89
CA ILE A 163 14.63 -15.23 -15.58
C ILE A 163 13.51 -15.75 -14.67
N PRO A 164 13.63 -16.95 -14.08
CA PRO A 164 12.69 -17.42 -13.07
C PRO A 164 12.55 -16.41 -11.93
N ILE A 165 11.34 -16.18 -11.42
CA ILE A 165 11.10 -15.13 -10.40
C ILE A 165 11.94 -15.33 -9.14
N ASP A 166 12.18 -16.59 -8.75
CA ASP A 166 12.97 -16.91 -7.56
C ASP A 166 14.45 -16.55 -7.70
N ASN A 167 14.96 -16.56 -8.93
CA ASN A 167 16.37 -16.33 -9.26
C ASN A 167 16.64 -14.88 -9.69
N ILE A 168 15.64 -13.97 -9.61
CA ILE A 168 15.77 -12.60 -10.13
C ILE A 168 16.90 -11.80 -9.45
N PHE A 169 17.24 -12.14 -8.21
CA PHE A 169 18.32 -11.52 -7.46
C PHE A 169 19.66 -12.26 -7.55
N ASP A 170 19.70 -13.42 -8.19
CA ASP A 170 20.93 -14.20 -8.38
C ASP A 170 21.76 -13.69 -9.57
N ILE A 171 21.24 -12.73 -10.32
CA ILE A 171 21.92 -12.14 -11.47
C ILE A 171 23.03 -11.20 -11.05
N HIS A 172 24.04 -11.08 -11.91
CA HIS A 172 25.06 -10.05 -11.83
C HIS A 172 24.61 -8.85 -12.66
N ILE A 173 24.03 -7.83 -12.01
CA ILE A 173 23.51 -6.65 -12.71
C ILE A 173 24.57 -6.02 -13.62
N ASP A 174 25.84 -6.11 -13.23
CA ASP A 174 27.04 -5.55 -13.84
C ASP A 174 27.69 -6.47 -14.88
N GLU A 175 27.05 -7.57 -15.27
CA GLU A 175 27.52 -8.46 -16.33
C GLU A 175 27.60 -7.72 -17.68
N ALA A 176 28.77 -7.79 -18.32
CA ALA A 176 28.95 -7.34 -19.69
C ALA A 176 28.35 -8.36 -20.67
N PHE A 177 27.59 -7.86 -21.65
CA PHE A 177 27.08 -8.61 -22.77
C PHE A 177 28.23 -9.02 -23.68
N LYS A 178 28.28 -10.32 -24.00
CA LYS A 178 29.29 -10.87 -24.91
C LYS A 178 28.62 -11.34 -26.18
N VAL A 179 29.09 -10.81 -27.32
CA VAL A 179 28.70 -11.30 -28.64
C VAL A 179 29.27 -12.70 -28.83
N ASP A 180 28.40 -13.65 -29.15
CA ASP A 180 28.74 -15.04 -29.38
C ASP A 180 28.05 -15.59 -30.64
N SER A 181 28.31 -16.86 -30.98
CA SER A 181 27.75 -17.51 -32.17
C SER A 181 26.21 -17.64 -32.18
N LYS A 182 25.53 -17.37 -31.06
CA LYS A 182 24.07 -17.42 -30.94
C LYS A 182 23.44 -16.04 -31.06
N THR A 183 24.24 -14.98 -31.02
CA THR A 183 23.78 -13.60 -31.11
C THR A 183 23.21 -13.33 -32.50
N LYS A 184 21.92 -12.96 -32.60
CA LYS A 184 21.24 -12.74 -33.88
C LYS A 184 21.62 -11.41 -34.51
N HIS A 185 21.69 -10.34 -33.72
CA HIS A 185 21.91 -8.98 -34.19
C HIS A 185 23.31 -8.46 -33.82
N GLU A 186 24.36 -9.20 -34.17
CA GLU A 186 25.75 -8.90 -33.75
C GLU A 186 26.19 -7.46 -34.03
N GLU A 187 25.83 -6.93 -35.20
CA GLU A 187 26.21 -5.58 -35.65
C GLU A 187 25.75 -4.47 -34.69
N ILE A 188 24.60 -4.65 -34.01
CA ILE A 188 24.07 -3.70 -33.03
C ILE A 188 24.97 -3.66 -31.79
N PHE A 189 25.49 -4.82 -31.38
CA PHE A 189 26.24 -4.93 -30.12
C PHE A 189 27.73 -4.69 -30.27
N LYS A 190 28.24 -4.54 -31.49
CA LYS A 190 29.65 -4.24 -31.79
C LYS A 190 29.93 -2.73 -31.94
N LYS A 191 28.89 -1.93 -32.14
CA LYS A 191 29.00 -0.50 -32.45
C LYS A 191 28.36 0.36 -31.37
N LYS A 192 28.87 1.59 -31.21
CA LYS A 192 28.29 2.69 -30.43
C LYS A 192 27.98 3.89 -31.33
N LEU A 193 27.26 4.87 -30.78
CA LEU A 193 26.96 6.13 -31.47
C LEU A 193 27.85 7.23 -30.92
N ASP A 194 28.61 7.88 -31.80
CA ASP A 194 29.37 9.09 -31.52
C ASP A 194 28.73 10.31 -32.19
N THR A 195 28.72 11.43 -31.48
CA THR A 195 28.25 12.71 -32.02
C THR A 195 29.40 13.41 -32.76
N LEU A 196 29.20 13.68 -34.05
CA LEU A 196 30.14 14.45 -34.86
C LEU A 196 30.12 15.93 -34.48
N ALA A 197 31.17 16.67 -34.83
CA ALA A 197 31.29 18.10 -34.52
C ALA A 197 30.17 18.98 -35.12
N ASN A 198 29.47 18.49 -36.14
CA ASN A 198 28.32 19.14 -36.77
C ASN A 198 26.97 18.77 -36.12
N GLY A 199 26.98 17.86 -35.13
CA GLY A 199 25.78 17.37 -34.44
C GLY A 199 25.18 16.07 -35.00
N ASP A 200 25.70 15.54 -36.11
CA ASP A 200 25.22 14.28 -36.69
C ASP A 200 25.71 13.06 -35.90
N MET A 201 24.90 12.00 -35.80
CA MET A 201 25.26 10.73 -35.16
C MET A 201 26.01 9.83 -36.15
N LYS A 202 27.11 9.22 -35.73
CA LYS A 202 27.87 8.24 -36.52
C LYS A 202 28.06 6.94 -35.73
N GLU A 203 27.91 5.80 -36.40
CA GLU A 203 28.26 4.51 -35.82
C GLU A 203 29.78 4.31 -35.80
N THR A 204 30.33 3.96 -34.64
CA THR A 204 31.76 3.65 -34.41
C THR A 204 31.90 2.33 -33.66
N ASP A 205 33.03 1.65 -33.77
CA ASP A 205 33.27 0.40 -33.04
C ASP A 205 33.48 0.68 -31.54
N LEU A 206 33.08 -0.27 -30.69
CA LEU A 206 33.34 -0.19 -29.25
C LEU A 206 34.84 -0.18 -28.94
N GLU A 207 35.27 0.71 -28.05
CA GLU A 207 36.69 0.89 -27.73
C GLU A 207 37.20 -0.23 -26.81
N LYS A 208 38.33 -0.84 -27.19
CA LYS A 208 39.07 -1.77 -26.34
C LYS A 208 40.25 -1.05 -25.70
N ASN A 209 40.28 -1.06 -24.38
CA ASN A 209 41.16 -0.24 -23.57
C ASN A 209 42.20 -1.09 -22.85
N TRP A 210 43.46 -0.66 -22.89
CA TRP A 210 44.57 -1.38 -22.26
C TRP A 210 44.80 -1.01 -20.78
N ILE A 211 44.28 0.16 -20.34
CA ILE A 211 44.36 0.64 -18.95
C ILE A 211 42.97 0.71 -18.31
N MET A 212 41.97 1.12 -19.08
CA MET A 212 40.59 1.26 -18.61
C MET A 212 39.80 -0.01 -18.95
N MET A 213 38.60 -0.10 -18.41
CA MET A 213 37.66 -1.16 -18.77
C MET A 213 37.32 -1.08 -20.26
N ASP A 214 37.26 -2.24 -20.91
CA ASP A 214 36.75 -2.35 -22.28
C ASP A 214 35.31 -1.86 -22.36
N GLU A 215 34.99 -1.19 -23.46
CA GLU A 215 33.61 -0.86 -23.80
C GLU A 215 32.92 -2.14 -24.31
N ASP A 216 31.87 -2.51 -23.60
CA ASP A 216 30.88 -3.52 -23.93
C ASP A 216 29.51 -2.98 -23.45
N TYR A 217 28.41 -3.58 -23.87
CA TYR A 217 27.11 -3.24 -23.31
C TYR A 217 26.84 -4.03 -22.02
N TYR A 218 26.16 -3.45 -21.04
CA TYR A 218 25.64 -4.26 -19.93
C TYR A 218 24.54 -5.20 -20.42
N ARG A 219 24.62 -6.47 -20.04
CA ARG A 219 23.61 -7.49 -20.38
C ARG A 219 22.25 -7.16 -19.77
N TYR A 220 22.22 -6.83 -18.48
CA TYR A 220 20.98 -6.58 -17.76
C TYR A 220 20.78 -5.10 -17.57
N ASN A 221 19.66 -4.53 -17.97
CA ASN A 221 19.36 -3.11 -17.79
C ASN A 221 18.03 -2.88 -17.06
N ILE A 222 17.97 -1.87 -16.20
CA ILE A 222 16.81 -1.58 -15.36
C ILE A 222 16.69 -0.08 -15.11
N ASP A 223 15.46 0.43 -15.06
CA ASP A 223 15.19 1.79 -14.56
C ASP A 223 15.25 1.79 -13.03
N PHE A 224 16.46 2.02 -12.51
CA PHE A 224 16.72 2.01 -11.07
C PHE A 224 15.80 2.96 -10.30
N VAL A 225 15.55 4.17 -10.80
CA VAL A 225 14.75 5.18 -10.09
C VAL A 225 13.30 4.74 -9.99
N SER A 226 12.71 4.33 -11.12
CA SER A 226 11.32 3.87 -11.14
C SER A 226 11.10 2.64 -10.27
N VAL A 227 12.02 1.67 -10.31
CA VAL A 227 11.93 0.44 -9.50
C VAL A 227 12.11 0.73 -8.02
N ILE A 228 13.06 1.58 -7.64
CA ILE A 228 13.28 1.98 -6.24
C ILE A 228 12.04 2.66 -5.67
N ILE A 229 11.45 3.63 -6.40
CA ILE A 229 10.23 4.33 -5.92
C ILE A 229 9.03 3.38 -5.90
N GLY A 230 8.91 2.49 -6.90
CA GLY A 230 7.87 1.46 -6.95
C GLY A 230 7.93 0.53 -5.75
N LEU A 231 9.11 -0.02 -5.43
CA LEU A 231 9.33 -0.88 -4.26
C LEU A 231 9.07 -0.13 -2.95
N ALA A 232 9.55 1.11 -2.82
CA ALA A 232 9.31 1.92 -1.63
C ALA A 232 7.80 2.18 -1.41
N THR A 233 7.07 2.50 -2.49
CA THR A 233 5.61 2.72 -2.44
C THR A 233 4.87 1.46 -2.03
N THR A 234 5.22 0.31 -2.60
CA THR A 234 4.64 -0.99 -2.22
C THR A 234 4.94 -1.36 -0.77
N GLY A 235 6.18 -1.16 -0.31
CA GLY A 235 6.56 -1.42 1.08
C GLY A 235 5.79 -0.56 2.07
N ILE A 236 5.65 0.74 1.80
CA ILE A 236 4.83 1.66 2.62
C ILE A 236 3.37 1.19 2.65
N THR A 237 2.81 0.82 1.49
CA THR A 237 1.43 0.35 1.37
C THR A 237 1.17 -0.88 2.24
N LEU A 238 2.03 -1.89 2.12
CA LEU A 238 1.94 -3.13 2.90
C LEU A 238 2.08 -2.87 4.40
N LEU A 239 2.98 -1.97 4.81
CA LEU A 239 3.15 -1.58 6.20
C LEU A 239 1.90 -0.89 6.75
N CYS A 240 1.32 0.05 6.00
CA CYS A 240 0.06 0.73 6.35
C CYS A 240 -1.09 -0.27 6.51
N VAL A 241 -1.23 -1.19 5.55
CA VAL A 241 -2.22 -2.26 5.57
C VAL A 241 -2.00 -3.18 6.78
N GLY A 242 -0.77 -3.58 7.05
CA GLY A 242 -0.41 -4.42 8.21
C GLY A 242 -0.83 -3.79 9.54
N PHE A 243 -0.49 -2.51 9.74
CA PHE A 243 -0.93 -1.77 10.93
C PHE A 243 -2.45 -1.68 11.05
N LYS A 244 -3.13 -1.42 9.93
CA LYS A 244 -4.59 -1.39 9.89
C LYS A 244 -5.18 -2.72 10.34
N ILE A 245 -4.73 -3.85 9.77
CA ILE A 245 -5.25 -5.17 10.11
C ILE A 245 -4.97 -5.50 11.58
N ALA A 246 -3.76 -5.23 12.08
CA ALA A 246 -3.41 -5.47 13.48
C ALA A 246 -4.34 -4.71 14.44
N ARG A 247 -4.64 -3.44 14.13
CA ARG A 247 -5.61 -2.63 14.87
C ARG A 247 -7.01 -3.25 14.85
N LEU A 248 -7.51 -3.64 13.67
CA LEU A 248 -8.85 -4.23 13.52
C LEU A 248 -8.99 -5.56 14.29
N ILE A 249 -7.94 -6.39 14.30
CA ILE A 249 -7.90 -7.64 15.09
C ILE A 249 -8.02 -7.35 16.58
N PHE A 250 -7.31 -6.34 17.08
CA PHE A 250 -7.45 -5.90 18.48
C PHE A 250 -8.86 -5.37 18.77
N GLU A 251 -9.43 -4.57 17.85
CA GLU A 251 -10.79 -4.05 17.97
C GLU A 251 -11.85 -5.16 18.05
N LEU A 252 -11.67 -6.29 17.37
CA LEU A 252 -12.57 -7.45 17.51
C LEU A 252 -12.60 -8.00 18.94
N ALA A 253 -11.44 -8.16 19.59
CA ALA A 253 -11.38 -8.64 20.97
C ALA A 253 -12.04 -7.65 21.94
N PHE A 254 -11.79 -6.35 21.74
CA PHE A 254 -12.43 -5.29 22.51
C PHE A 254 -13.96 -5.27 22.30
N ASN A 255 -14.43 -5.35 21.06
CA ASN A 255 -15.85 -5.37 20.73
C ASN A 255 -16.56 -6.62 21.29
N LYS A 256 -15.89 -7.79 21.32
CA LYS A 256 -16.41 -9.00 21.97
C LYS A 256 -16.67 -8.73 23.46
N LEU A 257 -15.69 -8.17 24.17
CA LEU A 257 -15.81 -7.79 25.59
C LEU A 257 -16.99 -6.81 25.79
N PHE A 258 -17.06 -5.77 24.97
CA PHE A 258 -18.12 -4.77 25.03
C PHE A 258 -19.50 -5.37 24.75
N ALA A 259 -19.62 -6.26 23.77
CA ALA A 259 -20.88 -6.91 23.45
C ALA A 259 -21.41 -7.70 24.65
N MET A 260 -20.56 -8.42 25.39
CA MET A 260 -20.98 -9.16 26.57
C MET A 260 -21.41 -8.24 27.73
N LEU A 261 -20.75 -7.09 27.91
CA LEU A 261 -21.14 -6.11 28.93
C LEU A 261 -22.46 -5.40 28.58
N PHE A 262 -22.60 -4.97 27.33
CA PHE A 262 -23.76 -4.20 26.87
C PHE A 262 -24.97 -5.05 26.51
N ALA A 263 -24.81 -6.36 26.31
CA ALA A 263 -25.94 -7.26 26.09
C ALA A 263 -26.99 -7.09 27.19
N PHE A 264 -26.58 -7.03 28.46
CA PHE A 264 -27.52 -6.85 29.56
C PHE A 264 -27.75 -5.38 29.95
N ALA A 265 -26.76 -4.50 29.77
CA ALA A 265 -26.89 -3.08 30.11
C ALA A 265 -27.91 -2.34 29.22
N ASP A 266 -28.16 -2.83 28.02
CA ASP A 266 -28.97 -2.16 26.99
C ASP A 266 -30.29 -2.88 26.66
N ILE A 267 -30.78 -3.69 27.61
CA ILE A 267 -31.95 -4.57 27.46
C ILE A 267 -33.27 -3.84 27.14
N GLU A 268 -33.31 -2.51 27.33
CA GLU A 268 -34.52 -1.71 27.12
C GLU A 268 -34.87 -1.54 25.65
N ASP A 269 -33.89 -1.30 24.77
CA ASP A 269 -34.14 -1.10 23.33
C ASP A 269 -33.12 -1.79 22.39
N ASN A 270 -32.06 -2.38 22.96
CA ASN A 270 -30.98 -3.08 22.26
C ASN A 270 -30.23 -2.23 21.21
N LYS A 271 -30.34 -0.91 21.21
CA LYS A 271 -29.71 -0.07 20.18
C LYS A 271 -28.18 -0.14 20.21
N LYS A 272 -27.58 -0.07 21.39
CA LYS A 272 -26.12 -0.12 21.59
C LYS A 272 -25.58 -1.51 21.28
N ILE A 273 -26.24 -2.58 21.75
CA ILE A 273 -25.77 -3.93 21.43
C ILE A 273 -25.86 -4.23 19.93
N LYS A 274 -26.93 -3.78 19.25
CA LYS A 274 -27.03 -3.87 17.78
C LYS A 274 -25.92 -3.08 17.07
N ALA A 275 -25.57 -1.89 17.57
CA ALA A 275 -24.46 -1.10 17.04
C ALA A 275 -23.10 -1.83 17.22
N ILE A 276 -22.86 -2.44 18.38
CA ILE A 276 -21.63 -3.22 18.63
C ILE A 276 -21.57 -4.44 17.71
N LEU A 277 -22.67 -5.18 17.54
CA LEU A 277 -22.74 -6.32 16.61
C LEU A 277 -22.43 -5.90 15.18
N LYS A 278 -23.05 -4.81 14.73
CA LYS A 278 -22.80 -4.22 13.42
C LYS A 278 -21.33 -3.83 13.26
N ASN A 279 -20.71 -3.29 14.30
CA ASN A 279 -19.28 -2.99 14.33
C ASN A 279 -18.44 -4.27 14.15
N ILE A 280 -18.73 -5.34 14.91
CA ILE A 280 -18.02 -6.63 14.80
C ILE A 280 -18.09 -7.17 13.37
N PHE A 281 -19.30 -7.26 12.80
CA PHE A 281 -19.48 -7.78 11.43
C PHE A 281 -18.77 -6.91 10.40
N SER A 282 -18.82 -5.59 10.57
CA SER A 282 -18.13 -4.65 9.71
C SER A 282 -16.61 -4.79 9.81
N THR A 283 -16.05 -4.93 11.00
CA THR A 283 -14.62 -5.13 11.21
C THR A 283 -14.14 -6.38 10.46
N PHE A 284 -14.84 -7.51 10.57
CA PHE A 284 -14.51 -8.71 9.79
C PHE A 284 -14.61 -8.46 8.27
N ALA A 285 -15.67 -7.79 7.83
CA ALA A 285 -15.85 -7.47 6.41
C ALA A 285 -14.74 -6.55 5.87
N VAL A 286 -14.30 -5.57 6.67
CA VAL A 286 -13.17 -4.68 6.35
C VAL A 286 -11.86 -5.45 6.28
N ILE A 287 -11.58 -6.38 7.20
CA ILE A 287 -10.39 -7.24 7.15
C ILE A 287 -10.37 -8.08 5.86
N MET A 288 -11.49 -8.73 5.53
CA MET A 288 -11.65 -9.51 4.30
C MET A 288 -11.50 -8.65 3.04
N ALA A 289 -12.15 -7.49 2.98
CA ALA A 289 -12.06 -6.58 1.85
C ALA A 289 -10.64 -6.03 1.67
N THR A 290 -9.91 -5.79 2.77
CA THR A 290 -8.50 -5.39 2.73
C THR A 290 -7.63 -6.47 2.08
N ALA A 291 -7.87 -7.75 2.38
CA ALA A 291 -7.14 -8.85 1.76
C ALA A 291 -7.38 -8.89 0.25
N VAL A 292 -8.64 -8.78 -0.18
CA VAL A 292 -9.02 -8.73 -1.60
C VAL A 292 -8.40 -7.53 -2.30
N LEU A 293 -8.47 -6.34 -1.70
CA LEU A 293 -7.87 -5.12 -2.26
C LEU A 293 -6.35 -5.19 -2.34
N LEU A 294 -5.69 -5.85 -1.38
CA LEU A 294 -4.24 -6.05 -1.46
C LEU A 294 -3.84 -6.92 -2.66
N LYS A 295 -4.63 -7.96 -2.97
CA LYS A 295 -4.40 -8.75 -4.19
C LYS A 295 -4.70 -7.96 -5.44
N LEU A 296 -5.77 -7.18 -5.45
CA LEU A 296 -6.09 -6.30 -6.57
C LEU A 296 -4.95 -5.28 -6.79
N TYR A 297 -4.32 -4.79 -5.74
CA TYR A 297 -3.15 -3.91 -5.82
C TYR A 297 -1.97 -4.59 -6.51
N ILE A 298 -1.61 -5.81 -6.11
CA ILE A 298 -0.50 -6.55 -6.74
C ILE A 298 -0.80 -6.78 -8.23
N ILE A 299 -2.03 -7.19 -8.56
CA ILE A 299 -2.50 -7.35 -9.94
C ILE A 299 -2.40 -6.02 -10.70
N PHE A 300 -2.83 -4.92 -10.08
CA PHE A 300 -2.79 -3.59 -10.66
C PHE A 300 -1.36 -3.11 -10.92
N VAL A 301 -0.42 -3.32 -9.99
CA VAL A 301 0.99 -2.97 -10.17
C VAL A 301 1.61 -3.78 -11.30
N ALA A 302 1.35 -5.10 -11.36
CA ALA A 302 1.81 -5.95 -12.47
C ALA A 302 1.23 -5.50 -13.82
N TRP A 303 -0.08 -5.24 -13.87
CA TRP A 303 -0.76 -4.71 -15.06
C TRP A 303 -0.19 -3.36 -15.49
N LEU A 304 0.05 -2.45 -14.55
CA LEU A 304 0.59 -1.12 -14.78
C LEU A 304 2.02 -1.19 -15.35
N ASN A 305 2.87 -2.09 -14.83
CA ASN A 305 4.20 -2.34 -15.37
C ASN A 305 4.12 -2.89 -16.80
N PHE A 306 3.21 -3.84 -17.08
CA PHE A 306 3.02 -4.41 -18.41
C PHE A 306 2.50 -3.37 -19.43
N THR A 307 1.37 -2.72 -19.12
CA THR A 307 0.72 -1.76 -20.03
C THR A 307 1.61 -0.56 -20.29
N ALA A 308 2.25 -0.01 -19.28
CA ALA A 308 3.05 1.18 -19.49
C ALA A 308 4.33 0.88 -20.30
N SER A 309 4.82 -0.36 -20.28
CA SER A 309 5.91 -0.83 -21.16
C SER A 309 5.49 -0.94 -22.63
N SER A 310 4.18 -0.96 -22.92
CA SER A 310 3.67 -0.95 -24.30
C SER A 310 3.52 0.47 -24.87
N VAL A 311 3.40 1.48 -24.00
CA VAL A 311 3.21 2.90 -24.37
C VAL A 311 4.55 3.62 -24.44
N ASP A 312 5.43 3.38 -23.49
CA ASP A 312 6.74 4.01 -23.39
C ASP A 312 7.78 2.93 -23.16
N LYS A 313 8.58 2.69 -24.21
CA LYS A 313 9.56 1.64 -24.24
C LYS A 313 10.92 2.28 -23.97
N GLY A 314 11.62 1.78 -22.96
CA GLY A 314 12.98 2.22 -22.66
C GLY A 314 13.22 2.39 -21.17
N ILE A 315 14.42 2.87 -20.87
CA ILE A 315 14.97 3.11 -19.54
C ILE A 315 15.20 4.60 -19.41
N GLY A 316 14.51 5.21 -18.45
CA GLY A 316 14.57 6.64 -18.22
C GLY A 316 13.37 7.12 -17.41
N PHE A 317 13.57 8.17 -16.64
CA PHE A 317 12.48 8.80 -15.91
C PHE A 317 11.67 9.71 -16.83
N THR A 318 10.71 9.12 -17.54
CA THR A 318 9.84 9.82 -18.49
C THR A 318 8.54 10.29 -17.84
N VAL A 319 7.73 11.06 -18.59
CA VAL A 319 6.35 11.40 -18.19
C VAL A 319 5.50 10.15 -17.92
N THR A 320 5.77 9.05 -18.63
CA THR A 320 5.09 7.77 -18.41
C THR A 320 5.54 7.11 -17.12
N SER A 321 6.84 7.13 -16.81
CA SER A 321 7.37 6.67 -15.51
C SER A 321 6.77 7.46 -14.35
N LEU A 322 6.63 8.79 -14.49
CA LEU A 322 5.94 9.61 -13.49
C LEU A 322 4.45 9.25 -13.36
N ALA A 323 3.74 9.06 -14.49
CA ALA A 323 2.34 8.65 -14.48
C ALA A 323 2.13 7.29 -13.81
N LYS A 324 3.02 6.32 -14.08
CA LYS A 324 3.05 5.00 -13.40
C LYS A 324 3.11 5.16 -11.89
N LEU A 325 4.03 6.00 -11.41
CA LEU A 325 4.20 6.24 -9.97
C LEU A 325 2.98 6.93 -9.36
N ILE A 326 2.41 7.94 -10.02
CA ILE A 326 1.19 8.63 -9.54
C ILE A 326 0.03 7.63 -9.43
N LEU A 327 -0.18 6.79 -10.44
CA LEU A 327 -1.23 5.76 -10.44
C LEU A 327 -0.99 4.71 -9.35
N GLN A 328 0.25 4.24 -9.17
CA GLN A 328 0.59 3.29 -8.11
C GLN A 328 0.37 3.88 -6.71
N ILE A 329 0.74 5.15 -6.49
CA ILE A 329 0.48 5.87 -5.23
C ILE A 329 -1.04 6.04 -5.02
N GLY A 330 -1.79 6.39 -6.06
CA GLY A 330 -3.26 6.47 -5.99
C GLY A 330 -3.90 5.14 -5.61
N ALA A 331 -3.47 4.04 -6.24
CA ALA A 331 -3.91 2.69 -5.89
C ALA A 331 -3.56 2.31 -4.45
N SER A 332 -2.39 2.75 -3.96
CA SER A 332 -1.96 2.54 -2.58
C SER A 332 -2.94 3.18 -1.59
N PHE A 333 -3.34 4.44 -1.82
CA PHE A 333 -4.38 5.09 -1.02
C PHE A 333 -5.73 4.37 -1.09
N ALA A 334 -6.13 3.94 -2.29
CA ALA A 334 -7.37 3.21 -2.48
C ALA A 334 -7.42 1.89 -1.70
N VAL A 335 -6.30 1.18 -1.57
CA VAL A 335 -6.22 -0.08 -0.82
C VAL A 335 -6.26 0.16 0.69
N ILE A 336 -5.58 1.21 1.15
CA ILE A 336 -5.54 1.56 2.57
C ILE A 336 -6.93 2.01 3.06
N ASP A 337 -7.63 2.83 2.30
CA ASP A 337 -8.90 3.45 2.73
C ASP A 337 -10.16 2.78 2.15
N GLY A 338 -10.06 2.17 0.97
CA GLY A 338 -11.18 1.55 0.25
C GLY A 338 -12.04 0.60 1.08
N PRO A 339 -11.48 -0.29 1.94
CA PRO A 339 -12.26 -1.17 2.79
C PRO A 339 -13.28 -0.43 3.70
N ASN A 340 -12.99 0.82 4.08
CA ASN A 340 -13.81 1.59 5.01
C ASN A 340 -15.18 2.00 4.41
N ILE A 341 -15.38 1.83 3.10
CA ILE A 341 -16.69 2.04 2.46
C ILE A 341 -17.76 1.12 3.06
N ILE A 342 -17.37 -0.06 3.54
CA ILE A 342 -18.26 -1.03 4.18
C ILE A 342 -18.90 -0.42 5.43
N GLU A 343 -18.11 0.27 6.25
CA GLU A 343 -18.60 0.94 7.46
C GLU A 343 -19.61 2.04 7.13
N ARG A 344 -19.39 2.77 6.03
CA ARG A 344 -20.31 3.80 5.53
C ARG A 344 -21.62 3.22 4.99
N ILE A 345 -21.55 2.16 4.20
CA ILE A 345 -22.73 1.47 3.65
C ILE A 345 -23.58 0.91 4.79
N LEU A 346 -22.92 0.29 5.76
CA LEU A 346 -23.62 -0.18 6.93
C LEU A 346 -24.19 1.00 7.72
N GLY A 347 -23.59 2.19 7.69
CA GLY A 347 -24.02 3.35 8.45
C GLY A 347 -23.54 3.25 9.90
N ILE A 348 -22.30 2.79 10.07
CA ILE A 348 -21.60 2.84 11.35
C ILE A 348 -20.94 4.21 11.38
N ASP A 349 -21.37 5.07 12.30
CA ASP A 349 -20.72 6.36 12.57
C ASP A 349 -19.42 6.10 13.34
N ALA A 350 -18.49 5.40 12.70
CA ALA A 350 -17.13 5.34 13.15
C ALA A 350 -16.49 6.62 12.60
N GLY A 351 -15.95 7.47 13.48
CA GLY A 351 -15.22 8.69 13.13
C GLY A 351 -13.91 8.41 12.37
N LEU A 352 -13.98 7.64 11.29
CA LEU A 352 -12.90 7.14 10.45
C LEU A 352 -12.39 8.25 9.53
N LYS A 353 -11.76 9.27 10.11
CA LYS A 353 -10.58 9.76 9.41
C LYS A 353 -9.54 8.67 9.61
N SER A 354 -9.19 7.95 8.53
CA SER A 354 -8.17 6.90 8.51
C SER A 354 -7.01 7.34 9.41
N GLY A 355 -6.86 6.68 10.57
CA GLY A 355 -6.03 7.19 11.66
C GLY A 355 -4.57 7.40 11.23
N LEU A 356 -4.15 6.64 10.21
CA LEU A 356 -2.84 6.76 9.58
C LEU A 356 -2.75 7.90 8.57
N ASN A 357 -3.76 8.15 7.74
CA ASN A 357 -3.79 9.33 6.86
C ASN A 357 -3.95 10.64 7.66
N THR A 358 -4.65 10.56 8.79
CA THR A 358 -4.70 11.64 9.78
C THR A 358 -3.35 11.80 10.44
N MET A 359 -2.68 10.73 10.87
CA MET A 359 -1.34 10.81 11.47
C MET A 359 -0.28 11.34 10.48
N LEU A 360 -0.27 10.85 9.24
CA LEU A 360 0.66 11.29 8.19
C LEU A 360 0.34 12.72 7.72
N GLY A 361 -0.93 13.06 7.58
CA GLY A 361 -1.39 14.41 7.25
C GLY A 361 -1.14 15.40 8.39
N THR A 362 -1.34 15.00 9.65
CA THR A 362 -1.05 15.80 10.85
C THR A 362 0.45 15.90 11.08
N TYR A 363 1.24 14.85 10.87
CA TYR A 363 2.70 14.90 10.98
C TYR A 363 3.31 15.74 9.86
N GLY A 364 2.83 15.58 8.63
CA GLY A 364 3.19 16.41 7.48
C GLY A 364 2.81 17.87 7.70
N ALA A 365 1.61 18.16 8.18
CA ALA A 365 1.16 19.51 8.53
C ALA A 365 1.93 20.07 9.74
N MET A 366 2.22 19.28 10.76
CA MET A 366 2.98 19.70 11.95
C MET A 366 4.44 20.00 11.62
N LYS A 367 5.01 19.29 10.62
CA LYS A 367 6.36 19.56 10.11
C LYS A 367 6.38 20.73 9.11
N ALA A 368 5.32 20.92 8.32
CA ALA A 368 5.16 22.05 7.41
C ALA A 368 4.79 23.36 8.13
N LEU A 369 4.15 23.29 9.31
CA LEU A 369 3.66 24.44 10.07
C LEU A 369 4.64 24.94 11.16
N GLY A 370 5.81 24.31 11.31
CA GLY A 370 6.96 25.00 11.87
C GLY A 370 7.71 24.32 13.01
N SER A 371 9.02 24.57 12.97
CA SER A 371 10.03 24.52 14.02
C SER A 371 9.64 25.27 15.31
N GLY A 372 8.62 24.82 16.05
CA GLY A 372 8.10 25.58 17.20
C GLY A 372 7.77 24.80 18.48
N THR A 373 7.41 23.52 18.42
CA THR A 373 6.82 22.84 19.60
C THR A 373 7.73 21.73 20.14
N LYS A 374 8.85 22.15 20.76
CA LYS A 374 9.85 21.27 21.39
C LYS A 374 9.35 20.48 22.63
N SER A 375 8.11 20.65 23.09
CA SER A 375 7.68 20.15 24.41
C SER A 375 6.90 18.83 24.44
N MET A 376 6.77 18.09 23.33
CA MET A 376 6.06 16.78 23.34
C MET A 376 6.93 15.56 22.98
N ILE A 377 8.26 15.70 23.04
CA ILE A 377 9.23 14.66 22.61
C ILE A 377 10.03 14.14 23.81
N SER A 378 9.38 13.48 24.76
CA SER A 378 10.09 12.63 25.75
C SER A 378 9.73 11.15 25.65
N GLY A 379 8.57 10.79 25.08
CA GLY A 379 8.14 9.38 24.93
C GLY A 379 8.50 8.69 23.61
N THR A 380 8.95 9.42 22.59
CA THR A 380 9.08 8.91 21.20
C THR A 380 10.52 8.72 20.68
N LYS A 381 11.53 8.97 21.53
CA LYS A 381 12.96 8.93 21.12
C LYS A 381 13.44 7.55 20.64
N GLY A 382 12.79 6.46 21.06
CA GLY A 382 13.12 5.10 20.61
C GLY A 382 12.62 4.76 19.21
N PHE A 383 11.46 5.28 18.80
CA PHE A 383 10.86 4.96 17.50
C PHE A 383 11.37 5.89 16.39
N ALA A 384 11.58 7.17 16.68
CA ALA A 384 12.00 8.17 15.69
C ALA A 384 13.43 7.97 15.14
N LYS A 385 14.32 7.32 15.89
CA LYS A 385 15.73 7.16 15.48
C LYS A 385 15.93 6.07 14.42
N ALA A 386 15.01 5.10 14.34
CA ALA A 386 15.07 4.01 13.35
C ALA A 386 14.34 4.35 12.03
N THR A 387 13.34 5.25 12.07
CA THR A 387 12.54 5.65 10.88
C THR A 387 12.88 7.04 10.34
N GLY A 388 13.60 7.88 11.10
CA GLY A 388 13.78 9.30 10.79
C GLY A 388 14.64 9.61 9.55
N GLY A 389 15.60 8.75 9.19
CA GLY A 389 16.49 8.99 8.05
C GLY A 389 15.83 8.74 6.69
N ALA A 390 15.00 7.70 6.58
CA ALA A 390 14.37 7.29 5.33
C ALA A 390 13.06 8.06 5.04
N VAL A 391 12.31 8.43 6.08
CA VAL A 391 11.03 9.15 5.96
C VAL A 391 11.25 10.62 5.59
N ASP A 392 12.33 11.26 6.02
CA ASP A 392 12.57 12.68 5.73
C ASP A 392 12.93 12.95 4.26
N SER A 393 13.64 12.01 3.63
CA SER A 393 13.93 12.07 2.20
C SER A 393 12.71 11.74 1.33
N ALA A 394 11.84 10.81 1.76
CA ALA A 394 10.61 10.48 1.06
C ALA A 394 9.57 11.63 1.11
N ILE A 395 9.47 12.35 2.22
CA ILE A 395 8.53 13.48 2.39
C ILE A 395 8.99 14.72 1.59
N LYS A 396 10.30 14.99 1.55
CA LYS A 396 10.84 16.10 0.72
C LYS A 396 10.70 15.84 -0.78
N GLY A 397 10.81 14.58 -1.22
CA GLY A 397 10.54 14.17 -2.60
C GLY A 397 9.04 14.15 -2.97
N GLY A 398 8.17 13.75 -2.05
CA GLY A 398 6.72 13.65 -2.27
C GLY A 398 5.94 14.98 -2.17
N ALA A 399 6.45 15.97 -1.43
CA ALA A 399 5.79 17.27 -1.26
C ALA A 399 5.69 18.08 -2.56
N VAL A 400 6.62 17.89 -3.50
CA VAL A 400 6.59 18.53 -4.83
C VAL A 400 5.41 18.00 -5.67
N GLY A 401 5.10 16.71 -5.57
CA GLY A 401 3.97 16.09 -6.28
C GLY A 401 2.59 16.45 -5.71
N ALA A 402 2.48 16.59 -4.38
CA ALA A 402 1.23 17.00 -3.74
C ALA A 402 0.87 18.48 -4.02
N GLY A 403 1.87 19.36 -4.10
CA GLY A 403 1.67 20.78 -4.46
C GLY A 403 1.22 20.98 -5.91
N ALA A 404 1.80 20.21 -6.85
CA ALA A 404 1.44 20.27 -8.27
C ALA A 404 0.00 19.78 -8.54
N MET A 405 -0.46 18.74 -7.84
CA MET A 405 -1.80 18.20 -8.02
C MET A 405 -2.89 19.11 -7.45
N ASN A 406 -2.61 19.83 -6.35
CA ASN A 406 -3.54 20.79 -5.78
C ASN A 406 -3.67 22.08 -6.62
N GLY A 407 -2.63 22.44 -7.39
CA GLY A 407 -2.67 23.54 -8.36
C GLY A 407 -3.47 23.22 -9.63
N LEU A 408 -3.42 21.96 -10.10
CA LEU A 408 -4.13 21.51 -11.30
C LEU A 408 -5.66 21.40 -11.10
N PHE A 409 -6.13 21.05 -9.91
CA PHE A 409 -7.58 20.98 -9.62
C PHE A 409 -8.22 22.33 -9.27
N LYS A 410 -7.42 23.34 -8.91
CA LYS A 410 -7.95 24.66 -8.50
C LYS A 410 -8.22 25.62 -9.66
N ASN A 411 -7.71 25.33 -10.86
CA ASN A 411 -7.79 26.27 -12.00
C ASN A 411 -8.87 25.96 -13.04
N LYS A 412 -9.89 25.13 -12.71
CA LYS A 412 -10.97 24.78 -13.68
C LYS A 412 -12.40 25.07 -13.21
N THR A 413 -12.55 25.96 -12.23
CA THR A 413 -13.86 26.48 -11.81
C THR A 413 -13.73 27.95 -11.41
N SER A 414 -13.62 28.83 -12.40
CA SER A 414 -14.05 30.25 -12.34
C SER A 414 -13.86 30.88 -13.72
N SER A 415 -14.81 30.65 -14.63
CA SER A 415 -15.01 31.51 -15.79
C SER A 415 -16.39 31.27 -16.38
N SER A 416 -17.39 31.98 -15.86
CA SER A 416 -18.60 32.37 -16.59
C SER A 416 -19.43 33.32 -15.73
N GLY A 417 -19.77 34.50 -16.25
CA GLY A 417 -20.91 35.29 -15.76
C GLY A 417 -20.62 36.75 -15.48
N THR A 418 -20.79 37.56 -16.51
CA THR A 418 -20.75 39.03 -16.63
C THR A 418 -21.92 39.72 -15.91
N ASN A 419 -21.66 40.91 -15.32
CA ASN A 419 -22.52 42.11 -15.15
C ASN A 419 -23.76 42.06 -14.21
N ASP A 420 -24.22 43.11 -13.49
CA ASP A 420 -23.99 44.56 -13.42
C ASP A 420 -24.34 45.07 -12.00
N ASN A 421 -23.71 46.16 -11.54
CA ASN A 421 -24.42 47.40 -11.17
C ASN A 421 -23.46 48.54 -10.78
N GLU A 422 -23.71 49.67 -11.44
CA GLU A 422 -23.24 51.05 -11.22
C GLU A 422 -23.55 51.50 -9.75
N THR A 423 -22.99 52.55 -9.16
CA THR A 423 -22.77 53.92 -9.68
C THR A 423 -21.88 54.75 -8.73
N GLU A 424 -21.23 55.76 -9.32
CA GLU A 424 -20.77 57.05 -8.75
C GLU A 424 -19.56 57.05 -7.77
N ASN A 425 -18.52 57.90 -7.90
CA ASN A 425 -18.57 59.32 -8.29
C ASN A 425 -17.18 59.88 -8.75
N LYS A 426 -17.21 60.61 -9.88
CA LYS A 426 -16.50 61.84 -10.34
C LYS A 426 -14.98 62.11 -10.25
N SER A 427 -14.55 62.74 -11.37
CA SER A 427 -13.59 63.86 -11.59
C SER A 427 -12.26 63.43 -12.21
N SER A 428 -11.77 63.95 -13.34
CA SER A 428 -12.01 65.18 -14.11
C SER A 428 -11.77 64.93 -15.60
#